data_AF-A0A316QM06-F1
#
_entry.id   AF-A0A316QM06-F1
#
_cell.length_a   1.000
_cell.length_b   1.000
_cell.length_c   1.000
_cell.angle_alpha   90.00
_cell.angle_beta   90.00
_cell.angle_gamma   90.00
#
_symmetry.space_group_name_H-M   'P 1'
#
loop_
_entity.id
_entity.type
_entity.pdbx_description
1 polymer ?
#
loop_
_entity_poly.entity_id
_entity_poly.type
_entity_poly.pdbx_seq_one_letter_code
_entity_poly.pdbx_strand_id
1 'polypeptide(L)'
;MNYTDDFDFCRPYIAEGERVLWTGRPEKGGAPLGRELALVPFSIIWLGFCVFWEITAIKSGAPFFMALWGLPFIAVGLYLLFGRFIYASYLKNRTYYVITNKKLIIRRGNKIEIYNGVELPPMSVRLHKNGNGTIIFSEETYVRRGRRLTYIALENISEINQAQSAINILMQERA
;
A
#
# COMPACT_ATOMS: atom_id res chain seq x y z
N MET A 1 -6.89 18.51 -15.63
CA MET A 1 -5.77 17.58 -15.43
C MET A 1 -6.02 16.40 -16.34
N ASN A 2 -5.25 16.27 -17.42
CA ASN A 2 -5.37 15.14 -18.32
C ASN A 2 -4.84 13.91 -17.60
N TYR A 3 -5.66 12.86 -17.47
CA TYR A 3 -5.30 11.61 -16.78
C TYR A 3 -4.02 10.96 -17.30
N THR A 4 -3.61 11.30 -18.52
CA THR A 4 -2.43 10.77 -19.22
C THR A 4 -1.11 11.23 -18.62
N ASP A 5 -1.00 12.45 -18.09
CA ASP A 5 0.26 13.00 -17.58
C ASP A 5 0.76 12.24 -16.32
N ASP A 6 -0.19 11.76 -15.50
CA ASP A 6 0.10 11.01 -14.26
C ASP A 6 0.85 9.69 -14.52
N PHE A 7 0.74 9.13 -15.73
CA PHE A 7 1.35 7.86 -16.12
C PHE A 7 2.64 8.02 -16.93
N ASP A 8 3.12 9.24 -17.17
CA ASP A 8 4.35 9.46 -17.96
C ASP A 8 5.60 8.80 -17.36
N PHE A 9 5.58 8.52 -16.07
CA PHE A 9 6.65 7.76 -15.40
C PHE A 9 6.89 6.37 -16.01
N CYS A 10 5.90 5.78 -16.69
CA CYS A 10 6.05 4.45 -17.26
C CYS A 10 6.79 4.45 -18.61
N ARG A 11 6.84 5.59 -19.32
CA ARG A 11 7.42 5.69 -20.67
C ARG A 11 8.85 5.16 -20.78
N PRO A 12 9.79 5.46 -19.86
CA PRO A 12 11.16 4.95 -19.93
C PRO A 12 11.26 3.42 -19.76
N TYR A 13 10.20 2.78 -19.25
CA TYR A 13 10.17 1.35 -18.99
C TYR A 13 9.42 0.58 -20.07
N ILE A 14 8.76 1.24 -21.02
CA ILE A 14 8.04 0.59 -22.12
C ILE A 14 9.03 0.35 -23.26
N ALA A 15 9.18 -0.91 -23.68
CA ALA A 15 10.04 -1.28 -24.78
C ALA A 15 9.38 -0.98 -26.13
N GLU A 16 10.18 -0.98 -27.20
CA GLU A 16 9.66 -0.82 -28.56
C GLU A 16 8.66 -1.95 -28.91
N GLY A 17 7.51 -1.58 -29.49
CA GLY A 17 6.41 -2.50 -29.80
C GLY A 17 5.61 -2.99 -28.58
N GLU A 18 5.94 -2.54 -27.37
CA GLU A 18 5.15 -2.80 -26.17
C GLU A 18 4.01 -1.79 -26.06
N ARG A 19 2.80 -2.28 -25.78
CA ARG A 19 1.59 -1.47 -25.68
C ARG A 19 1.01 -1.53 -24.28
N VAL A 20 0.52 -0.37 -23.83
CA VAL A 20 -0.22 -0.27 -22.58
C VAL A 20 -1.62 -0.83 -22.82
N LEU A 21 -2.00 -1.83 -22.03
CA LEU A 21 -3.32 -2.47 -22.08
C LEU A 21 -4.31 -1.80 -21.12
N TRP A 22 -3.82 -1.39 -19.95
CA TRP A 22 -4.65 -0.74 -18.94
C TRP A 22 -3.82 0.13 -17.99
N THR A 23 -4.41 1.21 -17.51
CA THR A 23 -3.83 2.10 -16.49
C THR A 23 -4.87 2.42 -15.45
N GLY A 24 -4.46 2.46 -14.18
CA GLY A 24 -5.36 2.88 -13.12
C GLY A 24 -4.65 3.17 -11.81
N ARG A 25 -5.44 3.55 -10.80
CA ARG A 25 -4.98 3.85 -9.46
C ARG A 25 -5.99 3.33 -8.44
N PRO A 26 -5.60 3.11 -7.17
CA PRO A 26 -6.54 2.75 -6.14
C PRO A 26 -7.61 3.83 -5.97
N GLU A 27 -8.87 3.42 -5.88
CA GLU A 27 -9.95 4.31 -5.48
C GLU A 27 -9.77 4.78 -4.03
N LYS A 28 -10.32 5.95 -3.71
CA LYS A 28 -10.31 6.48 -2.34
C LYS A 28 -11.22 5.62 -1.44
N GLY A 29 -10.80 5.41 -0.20
CA GLY A 29 -11.64 4.77 0.84
C GLY A 29 -11.58 3.24 0.95
N GLY A 30 -10.69 2.55 0.22
CA GLY A 30 -10.57 1.08 0.27
C GLY A 30 -9.43 0.52 1.13
N ALA A 31 -8.96 1.23 2.17
CA ALA A 31 -7.97 0.63 3.07
C ALA A 31 -8.61 -0.57 3.81
N PRO A 32 -7.96 -1.75 3.86
CA PRO A 32 -8.47 -2.87 4.64
C PRO A 32 -8.36 -2.51 6.13
N LEU A 33 -9.47 -2.01 6.66
CA LEU A 33 -9.62 -1.51 8.02
C LEU A 33 -9.19 -2.56 9.07
N GLY A 34 -9.29 -3.86 8.74
CA GLY A 34 -9.07 -4.97 9.69
C GLY A 34 -7.66 -5.05 10.29
N ARG A 35 -6.59 -4.96 9.48
CA ARG A 35 -5.22 -5.05 10.02
C ARG A 35 -4.78 -3.74 10.67
N GLU A 36 -5.31 -2.63 10.18
CA GLU A 36 -5.02 -1.31 10.73
C GLU A 36 -5.73 -1.08 12.08
N LEU A 37 -6.95 -1.61 12.28
CA LEU A 37 -7.70 -1.48 13.54
C LEU A 37 -7.06 -2.21 14.72
N ALA A 38 -6.33 -3.31 14.50
CA ALA A 38 -5.77 -4.12 15.58
C ALA A 38 -4.81 -3.33 16.49
N LEU A 39 -4.12 -2.31 15.94
CA LEU A 39 -3.20 -1.47 16.69
C LEU A 39 -3.86 -0.24 17.34
N VAL A 40 -5.08 0.13 16.92
CA VAL A 40 -5.80 1.28 17.48
C VAL A 40 -6.00 1.18 19.00
N PRO A 41 -6.48 0.07 19.59
CA PRO A 41 -6.65 -0.01 21.05
C PRO A 41 -5.32 0.14 21.78
N PHE A 42 -4.25 -0.44 21.24
CA PHE A 42 -2.90 -0.27 21.79
C PHE A 42 -2.45 1.20 21.73
N SER A 43 -2.64 1.88 20.59
CA SER A 43 -2.31 3.30 20.43
C SER A 43 -3.05 4.20 21.41
N ILE A 44 -4.34 3.91 21.69
CA ILE A 44 -5.15 4.66 22.65
C ILE A 44 -4.61 4.47 24.07
N ILE A 45 -4.35 3.23 24.48
CA ILE A 45 -3.80 2.91 25.81
C ILE A 45 -2.42 3.55 25.99
N TRP A 46 -1.56 3.44 24.98
CA TRP A 46 -0.22 4.05 24.97
C TRP A 46 -0.30 5.56 25.11
N LEU A 47 -1.09 6.24 24.27
CA LEU A 47 -1.24 7.70 24.33
C LEU A 47 -1.82 8.14 25.68
N GLY A 48 -2.81 7.40 26.20
CA GLY A 48 -3.37 7.65 27.54
C GLY A 48 -2.33 7.52 28.64
N PHE A 49 -1.49 6.48 28.59
CA PHE A 49 -0.37 6.30 29.51
C PHE A 49 0.64 7.46 29.42
N CYS A 50 1.03 7.88 28.22
CA CYS A 50 1.96 8.99 28.03
C CYS A 50 1.41 10.32 28.58
N VAL A 51 0.14 10.62 28.32
CA VAL A 51 -0.53 11.83 28.85
C VAL A 51 -0.63 11.77 30.37
N PHE A 52 -1.00 10.61 30.92
CA PHE A 52 -1.07 10.41 32.37
C PHE A 52 0.31 10.61 33.03
N TRP A 53 1.36 10.04 32.45
CA TRP A 53 2.73 10.21 32.90
C TRP A 53 3.15 11.69 32.90
N GLU A 54 2.89 12.40 31.80
CA GLU A 54 3.23 13.81 31.63
C GLU A 54 2.54 14.69 32.68
N ILE A 55 1.24 14.51 32.89
CA ILE A 55 0.48 15.22 33.92
C ILE A 55 1.05 14.94 35.32
N THR A 56 1.43 13.69 35.60
CA THR A 56 1.99 13.28 36.89
C THR A 56 3.37 13.90 37.11
N ALA A 57 4.24 13.89 36.11
CA ALA A 57 5.57 14.51 36.16
C ALA A 57 5.48 16.02 36.43
N ILE A 58 4.57 16.71 35.74
CA ILE A 58 4.36 18.16 35.94
C ILE A 58 3.82 18.44 37.35
N LYS A 59 2.81 17.68 37.81
CA LYS A 59 2.19 17.90 39.13
C LYS A 59 3.08 17.52 40.31
N SER A 60 3.97 16.56 40.15
CA SER A 60 4.88 16.10 41.20
C SER A 60 6.11 16.98 41.39
N GLY A 61 6.29 18.02 40.56
CA GLY A 61 7.51 18.83 40.56
C GLY A 61 8.74 18.03 40.14
N ALA A 62 8.54 16.99 39.30
CA ALA A 62 9.62 16.16 38.81
C ALA A 62 10.65 17.01 38.04
N PRO A 63 11.92 16.56 37.97
CA PRO A 63 12.95 17.27 37.22
C PRO A 63 12.48 17.56 35.78
N PHE A 64 12.82 18.75 35.27
CA PHE A 64 12.43 19.20 33.92
C PHE A 64 12.71 18.15 32.82
N PHE A 65 13.79 17.39 32.97
CA PHE A 65 14.14 16.29 32.07
C PHE A 65 13.04 15.22 31.97
N MET A 66 12.35 14.86 33.06
CA MET A 66 11.29 13.85 33.04
C MET A 66 10.04 14.30 32.27
N ALA A 67 9.69 15.58 32.36
CA ALA A 67 8.60 16.16 31.55
C ALA A 67 9.00 16.24 30.08
N LEU A 68 10.21 16.73 29.78
CA LEU A 68 10.71 16.78 28.41
C LEU A 68 10.78 15.37 27.76
N TRP A 69 11.08 14.36 28.58
CA TRP A 69 11.15 12.97 28.14
C TRP A 69 9.80 12.37 27.76
N GLY A 70 8.67 12.88 28.26
CA GLY A 70 7.34 12.40 27.89
C GLY A 70 6.89 12.83 26.49
N LEU A 71 7.38 13.98 26.00
CA LEU A 71 6.99 14.55 24.70
C LEU A 71 7.25 13.62 23.49
N PRO A 72 8.44 12.98 23.35
CA PRO A 72 8.65 11.97 22.32
C PRO A 72 7.63 10.81 22.35
N PHE A 73 7.22 10.34 23.53
CA PHE A 73 6.29 9.23 23.65
C PHE A 73 4.86 9.62 23.24
N ILE A 74 4.45 10.85 23.57
CA ILE A 74 3.19 11.44 23.10
C ILE A 74 3.22 11.56 21.57
N ALA A 75 4.32 12.05 20.99
CA ALA A 75 4.48 12.15 19.54
C ALA A 75 4.38 10.78 18.85
N VAL A 76 5.00 9.75 19.42
CA VAL A 76 4.86 8.37 18.94
C VAL A 76 3.41 7.89 19.04
N GLY A 77 2.73 8.12 20.16
CA GLY A 77 1.32 7.77 20.35
C GLY A 77 0.40 8.43 19.32
N LEU A 78 0.61 9.73 19.04
CA LEU A 78 -0.15 10.46 18.01
C LEU A 78 0.14 9.95 16.60
N TYR A 79 1.38 9.60 16.29
CA TYR A 79 1.72 8.99 15.00
C TYR A 79 1.06 7.62 14.82
N LEU A 80 1.08 6.77 15.86
CA LEU A 80 0.44 5.46 15.83
C LEU A 80 -1.09 5.56 15.72
N LEU A 81 -1.69 6.59 16.32
CA LEU A 81 -3.14 6.80 16.31
C LEU A 81 -3.64 7.46 15.03
N PHE A 82 -2.97 8.49 14.52
CA PHE A 82 -3.42 9.27 13.36
C PHE A 82 -2.44 9.24 12.19
N GLY A 83 -1.14 9.42 12.48
CA GLY A 83 -0.09 9.57 11.48
C GLY A 83 -0.05 8.42 10.47
N ARG A 84 -0.21 7.18 10.93
CA ARG A 84 -0.22 6.00 10.06
C ARG A 84 -1.37 6.02 9.04
N PHE A 85 -2.58 6.43 9.43
CA PHE A 85 -3.72 6.49 8.51
C PHE A 85 -3.55 7.59 7.46
N ILE A 86 -2.99 8.73 7.87
CA ILE A 86 -2.64 9.83 6.97
C ILE A 86 -1.58 9.36 5.98
N TYR A 87 -0.52 8.71 6.47
CA TYR A 87 0.57 8.20 5.64
C TYR A 87 0.09 7.11 4.66
N ALA A 88 -0.72 6.16 5.12
CA ALA A 88 -1.31 5.13 4.27
C ALA A 88 -2.20 5.73 3.17
N SER A 89 -3.02 6.73 3.51
CA SER A 89 -3.87 7.44 2.54
C SER A 89 -3.03 8.26 1.56
N TYR A 90 -1.98 8.92 2.04
CA TYR A 90 -1.03 9.66 1.20
C TYR A 90 -0.35 8.74 0.19
N LEU A 91 0.11 7.56 0.62
CA LEU A 91 0.77 6.60 -0.26
C LEU A 91 -0.22 6.01 -1.28
N LYS A 92 -1.46 5.68 -0.87
CA LYS A 92 -2.52 5.21 -1.79
C LYS A 92 -2.81 6.21 -2.90
N ASN A 93 -2.83 7.51 -2.59
CA ASN A 93 -3.01 8.57 -3.58
C ASN A 93 -1.83 8.72 -4.55
N ARG A 94 -0.68 8.11 -4.27
CA ARG A 94 0.53 8.12 -5.11
C ARG A 94 0.86 6.73 -5.65
N THR A 95 -0.14 5.86 -5.69
CA THR A 95 0.00 4.53 -6.28
C THR A 95 -0.62 4.51 -7.66
N TYR A 96 0.15 4.07 -8.64
CA TYR A 96 -0.27 3.97 -10.04
C TYR A 96 0.07 2.58 -10.56
N TYR A 97 -0.87 2.02 -11.31
CA TYR A 97 -0.78 0.70 -11.92
C TYR A 97 -0.81 0.85 -13.43
N VAL A 98 0.13 0.20 -14.10
CA VAL A 98 0.18 0.12 -15.56
C VAL A 98 0.35 -1.34 -15.94
N ILE A 99 -0.60 -1.86 -16.70
CA ILE A 99 -0.54 -3.20 -17.27
C ILE A 99 -0.21 -3.04 -18.74
N THR A 100 0.89 -3.63 -19.18
CA THR A 100 1.25 -3.73 -20.60
C THR A 100 1.02 -5.16 -21.07
N ASN A 101 1.24 -5.40 -22.37
CA ASN A 101 1.19 -6.73 -22.92
C ASN A 101 2.37 -7.64 -22.50
N LYS A 102 3.43 -7.08 -21.92
CA LYS A 102 4.63 -7.82 -21.49
C LYS A 102 4.89 -7.80 -19.98
N LYS A 103 4.43 -6.78 -19.27
CA LYS A 103 4.73 -6.60 -17.83
C LYS A 103 3.66 -5.82 -17.09
N LEU A 104 3.74 -5.93 -15.77
CA LEU A 104 3.01 -5.12 -14.80
C LEU A 104 3.99 -4.13 -14.16
N ILE A 105 3.67 -2.84 -14.23
CA ILE A 105 4.43 -1.76 -13.61
C ILE A 105 3.58 -1.17 -12.49
N ILE A 106 4.16 -1.10 -11.29
CA ILE A 106 3.52 -0.53 -10.12
C ILE A 106 4.42 0.60 -9.59
N ARG A 107 3.90 1.82 -9.52
CA ARG A 107 4.54 2.92 -8.81
C ARG A 107 3.86 3.10 -7.47
N ARG A 108 4.64 3.15 -6.39
CA ARG A 108 4.18 3.46 -5.02
C ARG A 108 5.02 4.62 -4.49
N GLY A 109 4.49 5.83 -4.59
CA GLY A 109 5.25 7.05 -4.28
C GLY A 109 6.47 7.20 -5.21
N ASN A 110 7.66 7.08 -4.65
CA ASN A 110 8.94 7.18 -5.38
C ASN A 110 9.52 5.83 -5.77
N LYS A 111 8.91 4.72 -5.34
CA LYS A 111 9.34 3.37 -5.70
C LYS A 111 8.61 2.91 -6.95
N ILE A 112 9.34 2.35 -7.90
CA ILE A 112 8.79 1.70 -9.10
C ILE A 112 9.17 0.23 -9.04
N GLU A 113 8.17 -0.64 -9.19
CA GLU A 113 8.29 -2.09 -9.23
C GLU A 113 7.82 -2.56 -10.60
N ILE A 114 8.61 -3.44 -11.23
CA ILE A 114 8.34 -3.96 -12.56
C ILE A 114 8.36 -5.47 -12.47
N TYR A 115 7.28 -6.09 -12.96
CA TYR A 115 7.10 -7.53 -12.94
C TYR A 115 6.83 -8.00 -14.35
N ASN A 116 7.72 -8.84 -14.89
CA ASN A 116 7.48 -9.46 -16.19
C ASN A 116 6.24 -10.35 -16.12
N GLY A 117 5.49 -10.40 -17.21
CA GLY A 117 4.32 -11.25 -17.35
C GLY A 117 4.63 -12.65 -16.86
N VAL A 118 5.70 -13.27 -17.36
CA VAL A 118 6.16 -14.63 -17.04
C VAL A 118 6.44 -14.88 -15.55
N GLU A 119 6.86 -13.87 -14.79
CA GLU A 119 7.26 -13.99 -13.38
C GLU A 119 6.10 -13.79 -12.40
N LEU A 120 4.91 -13.40 -12.88
CA LEU A 120 3.78 -13.14 -11.99
C LEU A 120 3.24 -14.45 -11.38
N PRO A 121 3.07 -14.52 -10.06
CA PRO A 121 2.39 -15.63 -9.39
C PRO A 121 0.96 -15.87 -9.90
N PRO A 122 0.30 -16.97 -9.48
CA PRO A 122 -1.12 -17.17 -9.71
C PRO A 122 -1.96 -15.98 -9.22
N MET A 123 -2.94 -15.60 -10.04
CA MET A 123 -3.85 -14.48 -9.76
C MET A 123 -5.06 -14.95 -8.95
N SER A 124 -5.47 -14.13 -7.99
CA SER A 124 -6.77 -14.22 -7.32
C SER A 124 -7.43 -12.83 -7.28
N VAL A 125 -8.76 -12.80 -7.37
CA VAL A 125 -9.54 -11.55 -7.36
C VAL A 125 -10.42 -11.52 -6.12
N ARG A 126 -10.36 -10.44 -5.36
CA ARG A 126 -11.24 -10.16 -4.23
C ARG A 126 -12.18 -9.03 -4.57
N LEU A 127 -13.47 -9.32 -4.67
CA LEU A 127 -14.50 -8.30 -4.86
C LEU A 127 -14.89 -7.69 -3.52
N HIS A 128 -15.01 -6.36 -3.50
CA HIS A 128 -15.41 -5.60 -2.33
C HIS A 128 -16.91 -5.30 -2.41
N LYS A 129 -17.55 -5.06 -1.26
CA LYS A 129 -18.99 -4.75 -1.17
C LYS A 129 -19.40 -3.48 -1.91
N ASN A 130 -18.46 -2.58 -2.18
CA ASN A 130 -18.67 -1.32 -2.88
C ASN A 130 -18.59 -1.44 -4.42
N GLY A 131 -18.41 -2.65 -4.96
CA GLY A 131 -18.27 -2.89 -6.40
C GLY A 131 -16.82 -2.83 -6.92
N ASN A 132 -15.87 -2.34 -6.12
CA ASN A 132 -14.44 -2.36 -6.49
C ASN A 132 -13.85 -3.76 -6.29
N GLY A 133 -12.69 -4.02 -6.89
CA GLY A 133 -11.95 -5.25 -6.70
C GLY A 133 -10.49 -5.04 -6.34
N THR A 134 -9.89 -6.05 -5.72
CA THR A 134 -8.45 -6.13 -5.49
C THR A 134 -7.93 -7.38 -6.18
N ILE A 135 -6.97 -7.21 -7.08
CA ILE A 135 -6.27 -8.32 -7.74
C ILE A 135 -5.00 -8.62 -6.95
N ILE A 136 -4.78 -9.89 -6.61
CA ILE A 136 -3.65 -10.35 -5.81
C ILE A 136 -2.92 -11.45 -6.57
N PHE A 137 -1.62 -11.27 -6.75
CA PHE A 137 -0.70 -12.31 -7.17
C PHE A 137 0.13 -12.72 -5.96
N SER A 138 -0.01 -13.98 -5.55
CA SER A 138 0.73 -14.49 -4.40
C SER A 138 1.17 -15.93 -4.60
N GLU A 139 2.40 -16.21 -4.19
CA GLU A 139 2.95 -17.56 -4.14
C GLU A 139 3.88 -17.69 -2.95
N GLU A 140 3.83 -18.85 -2.30
CA GLU A 140 4.76 -19.26 -1.27
C GLU A 140 5.76 -20.25 -1.87
N THR A 141 7.02 -19.82 -2.00
CA THR A 141 8.10 -20.69 -2.48
C THR A 141 8.99 -21.11 -1.31
N TYR A 142 9.32 -22.39 -1.23
CA TYR A 142 10.30 -22.90 -0.27
C TYR A 142 11.71 -22.72 -0.83
N VAL A 143 12.57 -22.00 -0.09
CA VAL A 143 13.99 -21.82 -0.42
C VAL A 143 14.85 -22.46 0.66
N ARG A 144 16.10 -22.79 0.33
CA ARG A 144 17.05 -23.47 1.24
C ARG A 144 17.27 -22.77 2.60
N ARG A 145 16.89 -21.49 2.73
CA ARG A 145 16.98 -20.66 3.95
C ARG A 145 15.62 -20.25 4.55
N GLY A 146 14.50 -20.83 4.11
CA GLY A 146 13.17 -20.54 4.67
C GLY A 146 12.07 -20.42 3.62
N ARG A 147 10.99 -19.72 3.94
CA ARG A 147 9.87 -19.47 3.02
C ARG A 147 10.01 -18.08 2.40
N ARG A 148 9.81 -17.97 1.09
CA ARG A 148 9.69 -16.70 0.39
C ARG A 148 8.23 -16.50 0.00
N LEU A 149 7.59 -15.49 0.56
CA LEU A 149 6.26 -15.05 0.16
C LEU A 149 6.40 -13.92 -0.86
N THR A 150 5.97 -14.17 -2.09
CA THR A 150 5.79 -13.10 -3.09
C THR A 150 4.36 -12.61 -2.96
N TYR A 151 4.17 -11.30 -2.78
CA TYR A 151 2.86 -10.69 -2.65
C TYR A 151 2.81 -9.39 -3.47
N ILE A 152 2.02 -9.41 -4.54
CA ILE A 152 1.80 -8.27 -5.43
C ILE A 152 0.30 -8.04 -5.47
N ALA A 153 -0.14 -6.81 -5.27
CA ALA A 153 -1.56 -6.50 -5.27
C ALA A 153 -1.84 -5.18 -5.98
N LEU A 154 -2.89 -5.18 -6.81
CA LEU A 154 -3.53 -4.00 -7.34
C LEU A 154 -4.79 -3.76 -6.51
N GLU A 155 -4.68 -2.87 -5.54
CA GLU A 155 -5.72 -2.62 -4.53
C GLU A 155 -6.83 -1.69 -5.02
N ASN A 156 -8.08 -2.04 -4.68
CA ASN A 156 -9.26 -1.18 -4.75
C ASN A 156 -9.47 -0.51 -6.12
N ILE A 157 -9.50 -1.30 -7.19
CA ILE A 157 -9.73 -0.87 -8.56
C ILE A 157 -11.25 -0.82 -8.83
N SER A 158 -11.75 0.30 -9.36
CA SER A 158 -13.15 0.46 -9.79
C SER A 158 -13.46 -0.37 -11.05
N GLU A 159 -12.57 -0.35 -12.04
CA GLU A 159 -12.71 -1.08 -13.31
C GLU A 159 -12.06 -2.47 -13.27
N ILE A 160 -12.45 -3.30 -12.31
CA ILE A 160 -11.83 -4.61 -12.07
C ILE A 160 -11.84 -5.52 -13.31
N ASN A 161 -12.92 -5.50 -14.09
CA ASN A 161 -13.07 -6.34 -15.28
C ASN A 161 -12.09 -5.96 -16.39
N GLN A 162 -11.84 -4.66 -16.59
CA GLN A 162 -10.88 -4.19 -17.59
C GLN A 162 -9.46 -4.56 -17.18
N ALA A 163 -9.10 -4.34 -15.91
CA ALA A 163 -7.81 -4.72 -15.36
C ALA A 163 -7.58 -6.24 -15.46
N GLN A 164 -8.60 -7.05 -15.18
CA GLN A 164 -8.53 -8.50 -15.30
C GLN A 164 -8.35 -8.96 -16.75
N SER A 165 -9.08 -8.37 -17.71
CA SER A 165 -8.88 -8.67 -19.13
C SER A 165 -7.48 -8.30 -19.61
N ALA A 166 -6.94 -7.16 -19.16
CA ALA A 166 -5.56 -6.76 -19.48
C ALA A 166 -4.54 -7.74 -18.90
N ILE A 167 -4.74 -8.22 -17.68
CA ILE A 167 -3.88 -9.27 -17.08
C ILE A 167 -4.00 -10.57 -17.87
N ASN A 168 -5.19 -10.98 -18.29
CA ASN A 168 -5.35 -12.20 -19.08
C ASN A 168 -4.58 -12.13 -20.40
N ILE A 169 -4.59 -10.98 -21.09
CA ILE A 169 -3.79 -10.76 -22.31
C ILE A 169 -2.29 -10.85 -21.98
N LEU A 170 -1.83 -10.16 -20.93
CA LEU A 170 -0.45 -10.24 -20.44
C LEU A 170 -0.02 -11.68 -20.12
N MET A 171 -0.94 -12.50 -19.59
CA MET A 171 -0.68 -13.90 -19.24
C MET A 171 -0.67 -14.81 -20.46
N GLN A 172 -1.44 -14.50 -21.50
CA GLN A 172 -1.48 -15.25 -22.76
C GLN A 172 -0.25 -15.00 -23.63
N GLU A 173 0.24 -13.76 -23.66
CA GLU A 173 1.48 -13.38 -24.37
C GLU A 173 2.77 -13.85 -23.63
N ARG A 174 2.64 -14.73 -22.62
CA ARG A 174 3.78 -15.41 -21.96
C ARG A 174 4.41 -16.53 -22.81
N ALA A 175 3.77 -16.94 -23.89
CA ALA A 175 4.14 -18.09 -24.73
C ALA A 175 5.18 -17.73 -25.81
#